data_AF-A0A5C3NK59-F1
#
_entry.id   AF-A0A5C3NK59-F1
#
_cell.length_a   1.000
_cell.length_b   1.000
_cell.length_c   1.000
_cell.angle_alpha   90.00
_cell.angle_beta   90.00
_cell.angle_gamma   90.00
#
_symmetry.space_group_name_H-M   'P 1'
#
loop_
_entity.id
_entity.type
_entity.pdbx_description
1 polymer ?
#
loop_
_entity_poly.entity_id
_entity_poly.type
_entity_poly.pdbx_seq_one_letter_code
_entity_poly.pdbx_strand_id
1 'polypeptide(L)'
;MPDPRAQQFLDIPELPPLILPTHPPHHSSLPPNERITQERLQGLLKTIEPGLLTPEEIDLLAFVVHARSHAFAWEYEEKGFFDPRYFPDYKILLNSELYLRFL
;
A
#
# COMPACT_ATOMS: atom_id res chain seq x y z
N MET A 1 8.05 -9.91 31.94
CA MET A 1 6.91 -9.32 31.20
C MET A 1 7.46 -8.44 30.09
N PRO A 2 6.89 -8.46 28.86
CA PRO A 2 7.25 -7.46 27.85
C PRO A 2 6.98 -6.05 28.39
N ASP A 3 7.79 -5.07 27.99
CA ASP A 3 7.59 -3.67 28.40
C ASP A 3 6.35 -3.10 27.68
N PRO A 4 5.24 -2.84 28.40
CA PRO A 4 4.03 -2.33 27.77
C PRO A 4 4.19 -0.92 27.20
N ARG A 5 5.22 -0.16 27.62
CA ARG A 5 5.54 1.15 27.03
C ARG A 5 6.16 1.03 25.64
N ALA A 6 6.83 -0.09 25.35
CA ALA A 6 7.41 -0.37 24.04
C ALA A 6 6.37 -0.85 23.00
N GLN A 7 5.10 -0.98 23.39
CA GLN A 7 4.02 -1.57 22.59
C GLN A 7 2.82 -0.62 22.45
N GLN A 8 3.08 0.69 22.54
CA GLN A 8 2.06 1.67 22.23
C GLN A 8 1.97 1.82 20.71
N PHE A 9 0.76 1.61 20.16
CA PHE A 9 0.48 2.00 18.78
C PHE A 9 0.60 3.50 18.66
N LEU A 10 1.23 3.96 17.58
CA LEU A 10 1.30 5.38 17.27
C LEU A 10 0.06 5.77 16.47
N ASP A 11 -0.39 7.00 16.67
CA ASP A 11 -1.52 7.53 15.93
C ASP A 11 -1.23 7.47 14.43
N ILE A 12 -2.15 6.85 13.69
CA ILE A 12 -2.10 6.87 12.23
C ILE A 12 -2.61 8.24 11.80
N PRO A 13 -1.80 9.06 11.12
CA PRO A 13 -2.24 10.36 10.67
C PRO A 13 -3.37 10.20 9.66
N GLU A 14 -4.38 11.06 9.76
CA GLU A 14 -5.37 11.17 8.70
C GLU A 14 -4.68 11.61 7.42
N LEU A 15 -4.86 10.80 6.36
CA LEU A 15 -4.36 11.18 5.05
C LEU A 15 -5.29 12.25 4.47
N PRO A 16 -4.74 13.34 3.90
CA PRO A 16 -5.58 14.30 3.19
C PRO A 16 -6.35 13.59 2.07
N PRO A 17 -7.58 14.04 1.78
CA PRO A 17 -8.37 13.49 0.70
C PRO A 17 -7.61 13.60 -0.62
N LEU A 18 -7.68 12.55 -1.45
CA LEU A 18 -7.09 12.59 -2.78
C LEU A 18 -7.96 13.47 -3.66
N ILE A 19 -7.39 14.54 -4.22
CA ILE A 19 -8.09 15.38 -5.19
C ILE A 19 -8.12 14.62 -6.52
N LEU A 20 -9.32 14.28 -6.98
CA LEU A 20 -9.50 13.55 -8.23
C LEU A 20 -9.46 14.52 -9.43
N PRO A 21 -8.69 14.22 -10.49
CA PRO A 21 -8.70 15.01 -11.70
C PRO A 21 -10.02 14.82 -12.45
N THR A 22 -10.57 15.91 -12.98
CA THR A 22 -11.72 15.84 -13.90
C THR A 22 -11.33 15.29 -15.27
N HIS A 23 -10.06 15.42 -15.64
CA HIS A 23 -9.45 14.85 -16.83
C HIS A 23 -8.21 14.05 -16.39
N PRO A 24 -8.35 12.76 -16.06
CA PRO A 24 -7.24 11.96 -15.58
C PRO A 24 -6.15 11.85 -16.64
N PRO A 25 -4.87 11.76 -16.22
CA PRO A 25 -3.79 11.48 -17.14
C PRO A 25 -3.94 10.06 -17.70
N HIS A 26 -3.57 9.88 -18.96
CA HIS A 26 -3.61 8.56 -19.58
C HIS A 26 -2.76 7.57 -18.78
N HIS A 27 -3.28 6.39 -18.47
CA HIS A 27 -2.62 5.42 -17.59
C HIS A 27 -1.19 5.04 -18.04
N SER A 28 -0.93 5.02 -19.35
CA SER A 28 0.42 4.76 -19.90
C SER A 28 1.43 5.90 -19.69
N SER A 29 0.98 7.08 -19.28
CA SER A 29 1.84 8.25 -19.02
C SER A 29 2.24 8.38 -17.54
N LEU A 30 1.65 7.57 -16.66
CA LEU A 30 1.97 7.58 -15.24
C LEU A 30 3.39 7.03 -15.03
N PRO A 31 4.29 7.76 -14.34
CA PRO A 31 5.64 7.28 -14.10
C PRO A 31 5.62 6.11 -13.11
N PRO A 32 6.48 5.08 -13.27
CA PRO A 32 6.58 4.03 -12.27
C PRO A 32 7.04 4.61 -10.92
N ASN A 33 6.53 4.05 -9.82
CA ASN A 33 7.00 4.36 -8.48
C ASN A 33 7.50 3.08 -7.77
N GLU A 34 7.97 3.22 -6.53
CA GLU A 34 8.58 2.11 -5.77
C GLU A 34 7.68 0.87 -5.66
N ARG A 35 6.34 1.03 -5.69
CA ARG A 35 5.38 -0.07 -5.53
C ARG A 35 4.59 -0.42 -6.79
N ILE A 36 4.26 0.58 -7.62
CA ILE A 36 3.52 0.43 -8.86
C ILE A 36 4.47 0.62 -10.03
N THR A 37 4.91 -0.50 -10.60
CA THR A 37 5.59 -0.53 -11.90
C THR A 37 4.57 -0.50 -13.03
N GLN A 38 5.03 -0.26 -14.25
CA GLN A 38 4.16 -0.29 -15.43
C GLN A 38 3.52 -1.67 -15.62
N GLU A 39 4.27 -2.74 -15.35
CA GLU A 39 3.81 -4.12 -15.47
C GLU A 39 2.73 -4.44 -14.44
N ARG A 40 2.91 -3.99 -13.19
CA ARG A 40 1.89 -4.16 -12.12
C ARG A 40 0.61 -3.42 -12.47
N LEU A 41 0.74 -2.16 -12.93
CA LEU A 41 -0.42 -1.37 -13.36
C LEU A 41 -1.16 -2.05 -14.51
N GLN A 42 -0.44 -2.47 -15.55
CA GLN A 42 -1.04 -3.19 -16.68
C GLN A 42 -1.65 -4.53 -16.28
N GLY A 43 -1.02 -5.26 -15.36
CA GLY A 43 -1.56 -6.48 -14.77
C GLY A 43 -2.89 -6.23 -14.08
N LEU A 44 -3.00 -5.12 -13.33
CA LEU A 44 -4.23 -4.75 -12.64
C LEU A 44 -5.34 -4.40 -13.63
N LEU A 45 -5.03 -3.55 -14.62
CA LEU A 45 -6.01 -3.11 -15.61
C LEU A 45 -6.56 -4.27 -16.46
N LYS A 46 -5.75 -5.31 -16.71
CA LYS A 46 -6.19 -6.53 -17.41
C LYS A 46 -7.19 -7.38 -16.63
N THR A 47 -7.32 -7.19 -15.33
CA THR A 47 -8.31 -7.92 -14.51
C THR A 47 -9.71 -7.32 -14.61
N ILE A 48 -9.82 -6.11 -15.18
CA ILE A 48 -11.08 -5.40 -15.38
C ILE A 48 -11.79 -6.04 -16.57
N GLU A 49 -13.06 -6.41 -16.36
CA GLU A 49 -13.88 -6.97 -17.44
C GLU A 49 -14.04 -5.95 -18.59
N PRO A 50 -13.87 -6.37 -19.86
CA PRO A 50 -14.01 -5.45 -20.99
C PRO A 50 -15.39 -4.78 -21.02
N GLY A 51 -15.41 -3.44 -21.12
CA GLY A 51 -16.64 -2.65 -21.15
C GLY A 51 -17.27 -2.35 -19.79
N LEU A 52 -16.70 -2.86 -18.69
CA LEU A 52 -17.13 -2.50 -17.32
C LEU A 52 -16.87 -1.02 -17.01
N LEU A 53 -15.72 -0.51 -17.47
CA LEU A 53 -15.30 0.88 -17.29
C LEU A 53 -15.08 1.55 -18.65
N THR A 54 -15.36 2.85 -18.72
CA THR A 54 -14.98 3.68 -19.86
C THR A 54 -13.45 3.90 -19.90
N PRO A 55 -12.89 4.35 -21.04
CA PRO A 55 -11.48 4.71 -21.10
C PRO A 55 -11.07 5.77 -20.07
N GLU A 56 -11.88 6.81 -19.84
CA GLU A 56 -11.57 7.81 -18.81
C GLU A 56 -11.66 7.24 -17.39
N GLU A 57 -12.57 6.31 -17.12
CA GLU A 57 -12.67 5.64 -15.81
C GLU A 57 -11.46 4.72 -15.56
N ILE A 58 -10.93 4.07 -16.60
CA ILE A 58 -9.67 3.31 -16.53
C ILE A 58 -8.50 4.22 -16.19
N ASP A 59 -8.40 5.38 -16.84
CA ASP A 59 -7.36 6.37 -16.56
C ASP A 59 -7.47 6.93 -15.14
N LEU A 60 -8.70 7.19 -14.67
CA LEU A 60 -8.96 7.62 -13.28
C LEU A 60 -8.58 6.53 -12.26
N LEU A 61 -8.95 5.28 -12.52
CA LEU A 61 -8.59 4.16 -11.66
C LEU A 61 -7.06 4.02 -11.57
N ALA A 62 -6.38 4.09 -12.71
CA ALA A 62 -4.92 4.03 -12.75
C ALA A 62 -4.28 5.16 -11.94
N PHE A 63 -4.81 6.39 -12.04
CA PHE A 63 -4.39 7.53 -11.24
C PHE A 63 -4.56 7.28 -9.73
N VAL A 64 -5.73 6.76 -9.31
CA VAL A 64 -6.00 6.47 -7.89
C VAL A 64 -5.09 5.38 -7.35
N VAL A 65 -4.91 4.29 -8.11
CA VAL A 65 -4.00 3.19 -7.74
C VAL A 65 -2.56 3.70 -7.61
N HIS A 66 -2.11 4.54 -8.55
CA HIS A 66 -0.78 5.14 -8.51
C HIS A 66 -0.58 6.03 -7.28
N ALA A 67 -1.54 6.93 -7.01
CA ALA A 67 -1.52 7.85 -5.89
C ALA A 67 -1.63 7.16 -4.52
N ARG A 68 -2.24 5.97 -4.47
CA ARG A 68 -2.44 5.16 -3.26
C ARG A 68 -1.71 3.82 -3.34
N SER A 69 -0.53 3.79 -3.98
CA SER A 69 0.23 2.57 -4.25
C SER A 69 0.50 1.68 -3.04
N HIS A 70 0.65 2.26 -1.84
CA HIS A 70 0.86 1.53 -0.58
C HIS A 70 -0.38 0.79 -0.07
N ALA A 71 -1.57 1.10 -0.56
CA ALA A 71 -2.80 0.42 -0.19
C ALA A 71 -2.95 -0.95 -0.88
N PHE A 72 -2.14 -1.23 -1.92
CA PHE A 72 -2.22 -2.46 -2.69
C PHE A 72 -1.05 -3.39 -2.38
N ALA A 73 -1.37 -4.65 -2.12
CA ALA A 73 -0.41 -5.74 -2.03
C ALA A 73 -0.44 -6.54 -3.33
N TRP A 74 0.68 -6.59 -4.03
CA TRP A 74 0.87 -7.30 -5.29
C TRP A 74 1.37 -8.72 -5.04
N GLU A 75 2.39 -8.84 -4.19
CA GLU A 75 2.93 -10.13 -3.77
C GLU A 75 2.34 -10.57 -2.43
N TYR A 76 2.44 -11.86 -2.13
CA TYR A 76 1.94 -12.41 -0.86
C TYR A 76 2.69 -11.82 0.33
N GLU A 77 3.99 -11.60 0.18
CA GLU A 77 4.88 -10.97 1.16
C GLU A 77 4.57 -9.49 1.40
N GLU A 78 3.72 -8.87 0.59
CA GLU A 78 3.26 -7.50 0.79
C GLU A 78 1.92 -7.46 1.57
N LYS A 79 1.28 -8.61 1.82
CA LYS A 79 0.00 -8.72 2.55
C LYS A 79 0.22 -8.88 4.05
N GLY A 80 -0.66 -8.28 4.84
CA GLY A 80 -0.70 -8.50 6.30
C GLY A 80 0.39 -7.80 7.09
N PHE A 81 1.17 -6.93 6.45
CA PHE A 81 2.17 -6.11 7.13
C PHE A 81 1.57 -4.79 7.56
N PHE A 82 1.65 -4.53 8.86
CA PHE A 82 1.42 -3.20 9.38
C PHE A 82 2.63 -2.31 9.09
N ASP A 83 2.37 -1.02 8.85
CA ASP A 83 3.44 -0.05 8.67
C ASP A 83 4.23 0.06 9.99
N PRO A 84 5.54 -0.26 10.01
CA PRO A 84 6.34 -0.26 11.23
C PRO A 84 6.43 1.12 11.89
N ARG A 85 6.11 2.19 11.14
CA ARG A 85 6.03 3.56 11.68
C ARG A 85 4.88 3.74 12.65
N TYR A 86 3.80 2.96 12.53
CA TYR A 86 2.62 3.05 13.40
C TYR A 86 2.48 1.83 14.31
N PHE A 87 3.02 0.70 13.88
CA PHE A 87 2.97 -0.59 14.57
C PHE A 87 4.40 -1.11 14.78
N PRO A 88 5.12 -0.62 15.79
CA PRO A 88 6.49 -1.03 16.04
C PRO A 88 6.58 -2.52 16.42
N ASP A 89 7.72 -3.14 16.10
CA ASP A 89 7.98 -4.56 16.38
C ASP A 89 7.77 -4.90 17.87
N TYR A 90 7.12 -6.03 18.11
CA TYR A 90 6.86 -6.53 19.45
C TYR A 90 8.15 -7.03 20.12
N LYS A 91 8.55 -6.42 21.25
CA LYS A 91 9.73 -6.86 22.02
C LYS A 91 9.36 -7.94 23.03
N ILE A 92 9.63 -9.20 22.71
CA ILE A 92 9.55 -10.31 23.67
C ILE A 92 10.92 -10.46 24.34
N LEU A 93 10.95 -10.26 25.66
CA LEU A 93 12.14 -10.56 26.46
C LEU A 93 12.21 -12.07 26.69
N LEU A 94 12.99 -12.77 25.87
CA LEU A 94 13.51 -14.09 26.22
C LEU A 94 14.79 -13.91 27.02
N ASN A 95 14.96 -14.69 28.09
CA ASN A 95 16.16 -14.67 28.92
C ASN A 95 17.39 -14.85 28.02
N SER A 96 18.23 -13.80 27.97
CA SER A 96 19.51 -13.70 27.23
C SER A 96 19.48 -14.09 25.75
N GLU A 97 19.49 -13.05 24.90
CA GLU A 97 20.00 -13.05 23.52
C GLU A 97 19.26 -13.85 22.43
N LEU A 98 18.00 -13.52 22.11
CA LEU A 98 17.47 -13.70 20.74
C LEU A 98 16.18 -12.89 20.53
N TYR A 99 16.20 -11.98 19.54
CA TYR A 99 15.02 -11.23 19.10
C TYR A 99 14.20 -12.11 18.16
N LEU A 100 12.96 -12.44 18.55
CA LEU A 100 12.01 -13.08 17.65
C LEU A 100 11.26 -12.01 16.84
N ARG A 101 11.45 -12.05 15.52
CA ARG A 101 10.67 -11.32 14.54
C ARG A 101 9.39 -12.12 14.30
N PHE A 102 8.25 -11.65 14.79
CA PHE A 102 6.97 -12.26 14.45
C PHE A 102 6.45 -11.59 13.18
N LEU A 103 6.36 -12.38 12.11
CA LEU A 103 5.61 -12.10 10.87
C LEU A 103 4.75 -13.33 10.60
#